data_AF-A0A2V6U4J1-F1
#
_entry.id   AF-A0A2V6U4J1-F1
#
_cell.length_a   1.000
_cell.length_b   1.000
_cell.length_c   1.000
_cell.angle_alpha   90.00
_cell.angle_beta   90.00
_cell.angle_gamma   90.00
#
_symmetry.space_group_name_H-M   'P 1'
#
loop_
_entity.id
_entity.type
_entity.pdbx_description
1 polymer ?
#
loop_
_entity_poly.entity_id
_entity_poly.type
_entity_poly.pdbx_seq_one_letter_code
_entity_poly.pdbx_strand_id
1 'polypeptide(L)'
;MLRELETALVSVAASGSDGVAATAFGDFGARVGAIDAAADGSNPDDARARLPVCRFWEVALEAASHGTVSAIADMLGRLAPALSWTQNPNYRRQPPDASFLDNYGYAVLTG
;
A
#
# COMPACT_ATOMS: atom_id res chain seq x y z
N MET A 1 -10.14 0.95 -9.58
CA MET A 1 -8.88 0.80 -8.81
C MET A 1 -9.09 0.13 -7.46
N LEU A 2 -9.76 0.74 -6.46
CA LEU A 2 -9.97 0.09 -5.15
C LEU A 2 -10.77 -1.23 -5.24
N ARG A 3 -11.84 -1.28 -6.04
CA ARG A 3 -12.59 -2.53 -6.32
C ARG A 3 -11.77 -3.61 -7.02
N GLU A 4 -10.86 -3.20 -7.92
CA GLU A 4 -9.98 -4.15 -8.61
C GLU A 4 -8.93 -4.72 -7.63
N LEU A 5 -8.40 -3.88 -6.73
CA LEU A 5 -7.51 -4.31 -5.65
C LEU A 5 -8.23 -5.28 -4.69
N GLU A 6 -9.45 -4.95 -4.26
CA GLU A 6 -10.30 -5.86 -3.46
C GLU A 6 -10.47 -7.22 -4.15
N THR A 7 -10.82 -7.21 -5.44
CA THR A 7 -11.03 -8.43 -6.22
C THR A 7 -9.75 -9.27 -6.28
N ALA A 8 -8.60 -8.64 -6.50
CA ALA A 8 -7.30 -9.33 -6.51
C ALA A 8 -6.99 -9.94 -5.13
N LEU A 9 -7.23 -9.22 -4.05
CA LEU A 9 -7.02 -9.71 -2.68
C LEU A 9 -7.88 -10.92 -2.36
N VAL A 10 -9.17 -10.87 -2.70
CA VAL A 10 -10.11 -12.00 -2.50
C VAL A 10 -9.70 -13.21 -3.34
N SER A 11 -9.27 -13.00 -4.58
CA SER A 11 -8.80 -14.07 -5.48
C SER A 11 -7.56 -14.79 -4.92
N VAL A 12 -6.60 -14.02 -4.39
CA VAL A 12 -5.41 -14.59 -3.74
C VAL A 12 -5.78 -15.34 -2.46
N ALA A 13 -6.69 -14.80 -1.65
CA ALA A 13 -7.20 -15.46 -0.46
C ALA A 13 -7.84 -16.82 -0.79
N ALA A 14 -8.66 -16.89 -1.84
CA ALA A 14 -9.33 -18.12 -2.26
C ALA A 14 -8.36 -19.18 -2.83
N SER A 15 -7.21 -18.75 -3.36
CA SER A 15 -6.23 -19.62 -4.03
C SER A 15 -5.05 -20.02 -3.12
N GLY A 16 -4.96 -19.47 -1.91
CA GLY A 16 -3.85 -19.68 -0.99
C GLY A 16 -3.90 -21.05 -0.32
N SER A 17 -2.79 -21.80 -0.34
CA SER A 17 -2.62 -23.04 0.42
C SER A 17 -2.25 -22.80 1.89
N ASP A 18 -1.74 -21.60 2.21
CA ASP A 18 -1.47 -21.15 3.56
C ASP A 18 -2.71 -20.44 4.14
N GLY A 19 -3.37 -21.11 5.10
CA GLY A 19 -4.60 -20.60 5.71
C GLY A 19 -4.43 -19.28 6.47
N VAL A 20 -3.25 -18.98 7.00
CA VAL A 20 -2.99 -17.71 7.71
C VAL A 20 -2.90 -16.57 6.70
N ALA A 21 -2.11 -16.76 5.64
CA ALA A 21 -2.00 -15.77 4.57
C ALA A 21 -3.34 -15.54 3.87
N ALA A 22 -4.09 -16.60 3.59
CA ALA A 22 -5.42 -16.53 2.97
C ALA A 22 -6.39 -15.68 3.81
N THR A 23 -6.42 -15.93 5.13
CA THR A 23 -7.25 -15.13 6.06
C THR A 23 -6.83 -13.67 6.03
N ALA A 24 -5.53 -13.37 6.10
CA ALA A 24 -5.03 -12.00 6.08
C ALA A 24 -5.41 -11.24 4.78
N PHE A 25 -5.32 -11.90 3.62
CA PHE A 25 -5.73 -11.30 2.35
C PHE A 25 -7.24 -11.06 2.28
N GLY A 26 -8.07 -12.00 2.77
CA GLY A 26 -9.52 -11.84 2.84
C GLY A 26 -9.93 -10.66 3.73
N ASP A 27 -9.34 -10.61 4.92
CA ASP A 27 -9.53 -9.52 5.90
C ASP A 27 -9.10 -8.15 5.35
N PHE A 28 -8.03 -8.11 4.56
CA PHE A 28 -7.58 -6.88 3.92
C PHE A 28 -8.51 -6.48 2.77
N GLY A 29 -8.94 -7.45 1.94
CA GLY A 29 -9.93 -7.23 0.89
C GLY A 29 -11.22 -6.61 1.43
N ALA A 30 -11.75 -7.15 2.52
CA ALA A 30 -12.95 -6.63 3.18
C ALA A 30 -12.79 -5.16 3.63
N ARG A 31 -11.63 -4.79 4.17
CA ARG A 31 -11.34 -3.41 4.59
C ARG A 31 -11.18 -2.46 3.40
N VAL A 32 -10.60 -2.93 2.29
CA VAL A 32 -10.49 -2.14 1.05
C VAL A 32 -11.87 -1.93 0.41
N GLY A 33 -12.71 -2.97 0.39
CA GLY A 33 -14.08 -2.90 -0.14
C GLY A 33 -15.00 -1.96 0.67
N ALA A 34 -14.68 -1.74 1.94
CA ALA A 34 -15.41 -0.81 2.81
C ALA A 34 -15.00 0.67 2.64
N ILE A 35 -13.98 0.99 1.85
CA ILE A 35 -13.56 2.38 1.61
C ILE A 35 -14.63 3.08 0.76
N ASP A 36 -15.24 4.12 1.33
CA ASP A 36 -16.12 5.01 0.57
C ASP A 36 -15.28 5.95 -0.31
N ALA A 37 -15.20 5.63 -1.60
CA ALA A 37 -14.48 6.44 -2.58
C ALA A 37 -15.11 7.83 -2.80
N ALA A 38 -16.37 8.04 -2.38
CA ALA A 38 -17.06 9.33 -2.49
C ALA A 38 -16.84 10.23 -1.27
N ALA A 39 -16.32 9.69 -0.16
CA ALA A 39 -16.02 10.45 1.06
C ALA A 39 -14.72 11.27 0.97
N ASP A 40 -14.22 11.52 -0.24
CA ASP A 40 -12.92 12.14 -0.49
C ASP A 40 -12.93 13.60 0.00
N GLY A 41 -12.47 13.79 1.24
CA GLY A 41 -12.09 15.09 1.75
C GLY A 41 -10.93 15.58 0.91
N SER A 42 -11.16 16.68 0.18
CA SER A 42 -10.22 17.31 -0.74
C SER A 42 -8.82 17.35 -0.12
N ASN A 43 -7.93 16.44 -0.53
CA ASN A 43 -6.55 16.49 -0.12
C ASN A 43 -5.89 17.51 -1.07
N PRO A 44 -5.50 18.70 -0.59
CA PRO A 44 -5.07 19.78 -1.47
C PRO A 44 -3.90 19.33 -2.33
N ASP A 45 -3.98 19.73 -3.60
CA ASP A 45 -3.14 19.39 -4.75
C ASP A 45 -1.69 19.89 -4.66
N ASP A 46 -1.22 20.24 -3.45
CA ASP A 46 0.17 20.58 -3.21
C ASP A 46 0.98 19.29 -3.27
N ALA A 47 1.43 18.98 -4.49
CA ALA A 47 2.51 18.08 -4.87
C ALA A 47 3.12 17.38 -3.65
N ARG A 48 2.50 16.27 -3.22
CA ARG A 48 3.02 15.41 -2.14
C ARG A 48 4.44 15.05 -2.53
N ALA A 49 5.41 15.75 -1.97
CA ALA A 49 6.81 15.54 -2.28
C ALA A 49 7.09 14.06 -2.06
N ARG A 50 7.45 13.36 -3.14
CA ARG A 50 7.67 11.92 -3.10
C ARG A 50 8.78 11.66 -2.09
N LEU A 51 8.45 10.97 -0.98
CA LEU A 51 9.42 10.68 0.05
C LEU A 51 10.56 9.81 -0.52
N PRO A 52 11.81 9.94 -0.02
CA PRO A 52 12.93 9.16 -0.54
C PRO A 52 12.67 7.65 -0.56
N VAL A 53 11.97 7.13 0.45
CA VAL A 53 11.60 5.71 0.57
C VAL A 53 10.82 5.18 -0.63
N CYS A 54 10.08 6.04 -1.35
CA CYS A 54 9.27 5.63 -2.50
C CYS A 54 10.11 5.11 -3.68
N ARG A 55 11.44 5.25 -3.67
CA ARG A 55 12.33 4.58 -4.63
C ARG A 55 12.29 3.06 -4.52
N PHE A 56 12.01 2.53 -3.33
CA PHE A 56 11.91 1.08 -3.10
C PHE A 56 10.58 0.49 -3.56
N TRP A 57 9.55 1.33 -3.74
CA TRP A 57 8.22 0.88 -4.13
C TRP A 57 8.23 0.14 -5.46
N GLU A 58 8.81 0.75 -6.50
CA GLU A 58 8.88 0.16 -7.84
C GLU A 58 9.68 -1.15 -7.82
N VAL A 59 10.78 -1.20 -7.08
CA VAL A 59 11.61 -2.41 -6.93
C VAL A 59 10.84 -3.54 -6.23
N ALA A 60 10.07 -3.22 -5.19
CA ALA A 60 9.27 -4.21 -4.46
C ALA A 60 8.12 -4.76 -5.31
N LEU A 61 7.46 -3.89 -6.10
CA LEU A 61 6.42 -4.31 -7.03
C LEU A 61 6.95 -5.20 -8.13
N GLU A 62 8.13 -4.89 -8.68
CA GLU A 62 8.79 -5.74 -9.67
C GLU A 62 9.13 -7.12 -9.08
N ALA A 63 9.63 -7.17 -7.85
CA ALA A 63 9.89 -8.45 -7.17
C ALA A 63 8.61 -9.29 -6.96
N ALA A 64 7.44 -8.64 -6.87
CA ALA A 64 6.14 -9.26 -6.69
C ALA A 64 5.35 -9.45 -8.00
N SER A 65 5.93 -9.10 -9.16
CA SER A 65 5.24 -9.09 -10.46
C SER A 65 4.93 -10.50 -11.00
N HIS A 66 5.40 -11.55 -10.32
CA HIS A 66 5.24 -12.93 -10.73
C HIS A 66 4.48 -13.77 -9.68
N GLY A 67 3.82 -14.82 -10.16
CA GLY A 67 3.10 -15.76 -9.31
C GLY A 67 1.75 -15.21 -8.82
N THR A 68 1.26 -15.77 -7.71
CA THR A 68 -0.11 -15.59 -7.21
C THR A 68 -0.45 -14.14 -6.87
N VAL A 69 0.53 -13.33 -6.47
CA VAL A 69 0.31 -11.95 -6.00
C VAL A 69 0.52 -10.88 -7.09
N SER A 70 0.81 -11.26 -8.33
CA SER A 70 1.12 -10.32 -9.43
C SER A 70 0.00 -9.30 -9.69
N ALA A 71 -1.26 -9.75 -9.61
CA ALA A 71 -2.41 -8.86 -9.76
C ALA A 71 -2.51 -7.82 -8.62
N ILE A 72 -2.11 -8.18 -7.40
CA ILE A 72 -2.04 -7.24 -6.29
C ILE A 72 -0.92 -6.23 -6.54
N ALA A 73 0.25 -6.69 -6.99
CA ALA A 73 1.39 -5.83 -7.29
C ALA A 73 1.09 -4.79 -8.38
N ASP A 74 0.46 -5.21 -9.49
CA ASP A 74 0.01 -4.30 -10.55
C ASP A 74 -0.94 -3.22 -9.99
N MET A 75 -1.89 -3.64 -9.14
CA MET A 75 -2.88 -2.72 -8.58
C MET A 75 -2.30 -1.72 -7.60
N LEU A 76 -1.35 -2.15 -6.78
CA LEU A 76 -0.58 -1.28 -5.90
C LEU A 76 0.29 -0.30 -6.70
N GLY A 77 0.85 -0.72 -7.84
CA GLY A 77 1.57 0.16 -8.76
C GLY A 77 0.70 1.30 -9.29
N ARG A 78 -0.52 0.96 -9.74
CA ARG A 78 -1.49 1.95 -10.23
C ARG A 78 -1.97 2.91 -9.14
N LEU A 79 -2.04 2.45 -7.88
CA LEU A 79 -2.40 3.29 -6.74
C LEU A 79 -1.29 4.24 -6.28
N ALA A 80 -0.03 3.96 -6.62
CA ALA A 80 1.14 4.69 -6.09
C ALA A 80 1.03 6.23 -6.14
N PRO A 81 0.55 6.85 -7.24
CA PRO A 81 0.41 8.31 -7.32
C PRO A 81 -0.65 8.87 -6.36
N ALA A 82 -1.64 8.07 -5.97
CA ALA A 82 -2.72 8.49 -5.07
C ALA A 82 -2.35 8.31 -3.59
N LEU A 83 -1.27 7.59 -3.27
CA LEU A 83 -0.87 7.29 -1.90
C LEU A 83 -0.34 8.52 -1.16
N SER A 84 -0.84 8.72 0.07
CA SER A 84 -0.35 9.76 0.99
C SER A 84 0.83 9.22 1.79
N TRP A 85 2.02 9.24 1.18
CA TRP A 85 3.24 8.83 1.85
C TRP A 85 3.60 9.81 2.97
N THR A 86 3.87 9.27 4.16
CA THR A 86 4.22 10.03 5.36
C THR A 86 5.27 9.30 6.20
N GLN A 87 5.75 9.97 7.24
CA GLN A 87 6.69 9.42 8.22
C GLN A 87 6.16 9.72 9.61
N ASN A 88 6.38 8.79 10.54
CA ASN A 88 6.01 8.97 11.94
C ASN A 88 6.68 10.24 12.52
N PRO A 89 5.91 11.21 13.05
CA PRO A 89 6.46 12.42 13.65
C PRO A 89 7.48 12.17 14.77
N ASN A 90 7.36 11.05 15.49
CA ASN A 90 8.31 10.67 16.54
C ASN A 90 9.69 10.38 15.96
N TYR A 91 9.75 9.66 14.82
CA TYR A 91 11.01 9.37 14.13
C TYR A 91 11.56 10.58 13.39
N ARG A 92 10.69 11.51 12.95
CA ARG A 92 11.16 12.80 12.42
C ARG A 92 11.85 13.65 13.48
N ARG A 93 11.39 13.60 14.74
CA ARG A 93 11.98 14.33 15.86
C ARG A 93 13.26 13.67 16.37
N GLN A 94 13.26 12.35 16.47
CA GLN A 94 14.38 11.57 16.98
C GLN A 94 14.51 10.27 16.18
N PRO A 95 15.20 10.31 15.02
CA PRO A 95 15.38 9.11 14.22
C PRO A 95 16.36 8.16 14.93
N PRO A 96 16.20 6.83 14.77
CA PRO A 96 17.16 5.84 15.27
C PRO A 96 18.59 6.09 14.77
N ASP A 97 18.73 6.51 13.51
CA ASP A 97 19.99 6.91 12.88
C ASP A 97 19.76 7.94 11.77
N ALA A 98 20.85 8.56 11.28
CA ALA A 98 20.78 9.65 10.30
C ALA A 98 20.19 9.24 8.94
N SER A 99 20.22 7.96 8.58
CA SER A 99 19.75 7.43 7.29
C SER A 99 18.32 6.87 7.37
N PHE A 100 17.75 6.77 8.57
CA PHE A 100 16.50 6.04 8.79
C PHE A 100 15.36 6.61 7.95
N LEU A 101 15.17 7.93 7.95
CA LEU A 101 14.07 8.59 7.22
C LEU A 101 14.25 8.52 5.69
N ASP A 102 15.47 8.33 5.18
CA ASP A 102 15.66 8.11 3.75
C ASP A 102 15.16 6.73 3.32
N ASN A 103 15.03 5.79 4.27
CA ASN A 103 14.64 4.40 4.03
C ASN A 103 13.29 4.05 4.66
N TYR A 104 12.63 5.00 5.31
CA TYR A 104 11.39 4.77 6.05
C TYR A 104 10.29 5.73 5.62
N GLY A 105 9.10 5.17 5.48
CA GLY A 105 7.84 5.87 5.35
C GLY A 105 6.73 4.87 5.06
N TYR A 106 5.50 5.35 5.13
CA TYR A 106 4.33 4.51 4.93
C TYR A 106 3.20 5.33 4.30
N ALA A 107 2.28 4.64 3.66
CA ALA A 107 0.97 5.16 3.31
C ALA A 107 -0.08 4.24 3.91
N VAL A 108 -1.15 4.80 4.44
CA VAL A 108 -2.29 4.03 4.96
C VAL A 108 -3.31 3.90 3.85
N LEU A 109 -3.67 2.65 3.51
CA LEU A 109 -4.75 2.34 2.56
C LEU A 109 -6.11 2.26 3.26
N THR A 110 -6.13 1.73 4.48
CA THR A 110 -7.34 1.55 5.30
C THR A 110 -6.91 1.39 6.76
N GLY A 111 -7.69 1.92 7.71
CA GLY A 111 -7.41 1.89 9.15
C GLY A 111 -7.52 3.24 9.83
#